data_AF-A0A3D0Y3N8-F1
#
_entry.id   AF-A0A3D0Y3N8-F1
#
_cell.length_a   1.000
_cell.length_b   1.000
_cell.length_c   1.000
_cell.angle_alpha   90.00
_cell.angle_beta   90.00
_cell.angle_gamma   90.00
#
_symmetry.space_group_name_H-M   'P 1'
#
loop_
_entity.id
_entity.type
_entity.pdbx_description
1 polymer ?
#
loop_
_entity_poly.entity_id
_entity_poly.type
_entity_poly.pdbx_seq_one_letter_code
_entity_poly.pdbx_strand_id
1 'polypeptide(L)'
;MTLFFVGIIEMLIVTSWTKMVTKTQIFGSGVVTMINVLVWYYVLQVILDDIGNWTIVVSYALGCAVGTMLTMYLFHYQEKRKMLSIEGVATTKRYV
;
A
#
# COMPACT_ATOMS: atom_id res chain seq x y z
N MET A 1 -13.98 -14.45 -2.43
CA MET A 1 -12.93 -14.48 -1.38
C MET A 1 -11.57 -14.01 -1.88
N THR A 2 -11.14 -14.40 -3.09
CA THR A 2 -9.85 -13.95 -3.68
C THR A 2 -9.72 -12.43 -3.78
N LEU A 3 -10.79 -11.70 -4.12
CA LEU A 3 -10.77 -10.24 -4.30
C LEU A 3 -10.53 -9.43 -3.02
N PHE A 4 -10.86 -9.97 -1.86
CA PHE A 4 -10.54 -9.34 -0.56
C PHE A 4 -9.02 -9.23 -0.38
N PHE A 5 -8.28 -10.31 -0.68
CA PHE A 5 -6.82 -10.32 -0.63
C PHE A 5 -6.21 -9.44 -1.72
N VAL A 6 -6.81 -9.41 -2.91
CA VAL A 6 -6.38 -8.51 -3.99
C VAL A 6 -6.48 -7.06 -3.54
N GLY A 7 -7.58 -6.64 -2.91
CA GLY A 7 -7.74 -5.27 -2.39
C GLY A 7 -6.72 -4.91 -1.30
N ILE A 8 -6.35 -5.85 -0.42
CA ILE A 8 -5.29 -5.63 0.57
C ILE A 8 -3.93 -5.41 -0.11
N ILE A 9 -3.57 -6.30 -1.05
CA ILE A 9 -2.29 -6.24 -1.76
C ILE A 9 -2.21 -4.98 -2.62
N GLU A 10 -3.30 -4.62 -3.28
CA GLU A 10 -3.39 -3.42 -4.10
C GLU A 10 -3.12 -2.16 -3.26
N MET A 11 -3.75 -2.02 -2.09
CA MET A 11 -3.50 -0.87 -1.21
C MET A 11 -2.05 -0.81 -0.68
N LEU A 12 -1.40 -1.96 -0.47
CA LEU A 12 0.03 -2.02 -0.12
C LEU A 12 0.93 -1.54 -1.27
N ILE A 13 0.61 -1.93 -2.51
CA ILE A 13 1.34 -1.51 -3.72
C ILE A 13 1.13 -0.01 -3.95
N VAL A 14 -0.10 0.49 -3.87
CA VAL A 14 -0.44 1.91 -4.03
C VAL A 14 0.28 2.77 -3.00
N THR A 15 0.33 2.34 -1.74
CA THR A 15 1.03 3.12 -0.70
C THR A 15 2.55 3.13 -0.92
N SER A 16 3.11 2.00 -1.37
CA SER A 16 4.53 1.92 -1.74
C SER A 16 4.85 2.82 -2.93
N TRP A 17 3.97 2.86 -3.92
CA TRP A 17 4.03 3.80 -5.04
C TRP A 17 4.01 5.25 -4.57
N THR A 18 3.08 5.63 -3.69
CA THR A 18 2.99 7.02 -3.18
C THR A 18 4.29 7.45 -2.51
N LYS A 19 4.96 6.53 -1.81
CA LYS A 19 6.28 6.76 -1.20
C LYS A 19 7.41 6.90 -2.23
N MET A 20 7.34 6.18 -3.34
CA MET A 20 8.33 6.27 -4.43
C MET A 20 8.17 7.55 -5.24
N VAL A 21 6.93 7.94 -5.53
CA VAL A 21 6.59 9.20 -6.21
C VAL A 21 7.05 10.40 -5.38
N THR A 22 6.77 10.40 -4.07
CA THR A 22 7.18 11.49 -3.16
C THR A 22 8.70 11.59 -2.99
N LYS A 23 9.46 10.51 -3.26
CA LYS A 23 10.92 10.53 -3.33
C LYS A 23 11.48 10.93 -4.71
N THR A 24 10.64 11.43 -5.63
CA THR A 24 11.04 11.91 -6.97
C THR A 24 11.77 10.87 -7.83
N GLN A 25 11.51 9.57 -7.62
CA GLN A 25 12.06 8.51 -8.48
C GLN A 25 11.20 8.38 -9.75
N ILE A 26 11.50 9.17 -10.78
CA ILE A 26 10.70 9.31 -12.01
C ILE A 26 10.47 7.95 -12.71
N PHE A 27 11.54 7.18 -12.94
CA PHE A 27 11.44 5.88 -13.61
C PHE A 27 10.72 4.82 -12.76
N GLY A 28 11.01 4.78 -11.46
CA GLY A 28 10.36 3.84 -10.54
C GLY A 28 8.86 4.13 -10.38
N SER A 29 8.49 5.41 -10.30
CA SER A 29 7.11 5.89 -10.29
C SER A 29 6.34 5.39 -11.52
N GLY A 30 6.90 5.54 -12.72
CA GLY A 30 6.22 5.16 -13.97
C GLY A 30 5.93 3.66 -14.07
N VAL A 31 6.91 2.80 -13.74
CA VAL A 31 6.73 1.33 -13.79
C VAL A 31 5.65 0.89 -12.81
N VAL A 32 5.66 1.43 -11.60
CA VAL A 32 4.68 1.07 -10.58
C VAL A 32 3.29 1.60 -10.94
N THR A 33 3.17 2.78 -11.54
CA THR A 33 1.88 3.27 -12.08
C THR A 33 1.32 2.32 -13.13
N MET A 34 2.17 1.84 -14.05
CA MET A 34 1.72 0.90 -15.09
C MET A 34 1.19 -0.41 -14.48
N ILE A 35 1.92 -0.97 -13.52
CA ILE A 35 1.48 -2.18 -12.79
C ILE A 35 0.16 -1.90 -12.06
N ASN A 36 0.04 -0.75 -11.40
CA ASN A 36 -1.17 -0.36 -10.69
C ASN A 36 -2.40 -0.30 -11.61
N VAL A 37 -2.26 0.28 -12.79
CA VAL A 37 -3.36 0.36 -13.77
C VAL A 37 -3.77 -1.03 -14.26
N LEU A 38 -2.82 -1.95 -14.46
CA LEU A 38 -3.12 -3.33 -14.87
C LEU A 38 -3.87 -4.10 -13.79
N VAL A 39 -3.46 -3.96 -12.54
CA VAL A 39 -4.15 -4.58 -11.39
C VAL A 39 -5.58 -4.03 -11.29
N TRP A 40 -5.75 -2.72 -11.41
CA TRP A 40 -7.04 -2.08 -11.34
C TRP A 40 -7.97 -2.51 -12.48
N TYR A 41 -7.43 -2.63 -13.71
CA TYR A 41 -8.18 -3.13 -14.86
C TYR A 41 -8.68 -4.56 -14.64
N TYR A 42 -7.83 -5.44 -14.10
CA TYR A 42 -8.21 -6.81 -13.76
C TYR A 42 -9.34 -6.86 -12.73
N VAL A 43 -9.24 -6.05 -11.67
CA VAL A 43 -10.30 -5.96 -10.65
C VAL A 43 -11.61 -5.48 -11.27
N LEU A 44 -11.55 -4.45 -12.11
CA LEU A 44 -12.73 -3.92 -12.78
C LEU A 44 -13.39 -4.98 -13.67
N GLN A 45 -12.60 -5.74 -14.43
CA GLN A 45 -13.11 -6.83 -15.27
C GLN A 45 -13.85 -7.88 -14.44
N VAL A 46 -13.25 -8.32 -13.32
CA VAL A 46 -13.89 -9.31 -12.43
C VAL A 46 -15.19 -8.79 -11.81
N ILE A 47 -15.26 -7.49 -11.50
CA ILE A 47 -16.50 -6.87 -10.99
C ILE A 47 -17.56 -6.78 -12.09
N LEU A 48 -17.17 -6.45 -13.33
CA LEU A 48 -18.09 -6.32 -14.46
C LEU A 48 -18.62 -7.68 -14.95
N ASP A 49 -17.79 -8.72 -14.93
CA ASP A 49 -18.19 -10.08 -15.33
C ASP A 49 -19.26 -10.67 -14.39
N ASP A 50 -19.33 -10.22 -13.13
CA ASP A 50 -20.26 -10.71 -12.10
C ASP A 50 -21.02 -9.56 -11.42
N ILE A 51 -21.52 -8.61 -12.22
CA ILE A 51 -22.20 -7.38 -11.76
C ILE A 51 -23.45 -7.63 -10.92
N GLY A 52 -24.05 -8.82 -11.03
CA GLY A 52 -25.20 -9.22 -10.21
C GLY A 52 -24.85 -9.51 -8.75
N ASN A 53 -23.57 -9.73 -8.45
CA ASN A 53 -23.10 -10.17 -7.14
C ASN A 53 -22.42 -9.03 -6.36
N TRP A 54 -23.24 -8.18 -5.75
CA TRP A 54 -22.80 -7.05 -4.91
C TRP A 54 -21.85 -7.45 -3.76
N THR A 55 -21.89 -8.71 -3.32
CA THR A 55 -20.98 -9.27 -2.32
C THR A 55 -19.52 -9.14 -2.74
N ILE A 56 -19.24 -9.23 -4.05
CA ILE A 56 -17.90 -9.09 -4.61
C ILE A 56 -17.36 -7.69 -4.35
N VAL A 57 -18.14 -6.66 -4.70
CA VAL A 57 -17.78 -5.25 -4.51
C VAL A 57 -17.57 -4.94 -3.03
N VAL A 58 -18.47 -5.41 -2.16
CA VAL A 58 -18.35 -5.22 -0.71
C VAL A 58 -17.09 -5.90 -0.16
N SER A 59 -16.79 -7.12 -0.60
CA SER A 59 -15.58 -7.84 -0.15
C SER A 59 -14.30 -7.16 -0.61
N TYR A 60 -14.28 -6.60 -1.83
CA TYR A 60 -13.15 -5.84 -2.33
C TYR A 60 -12.97 -4.52 -1.57
N ALA A 61 -14.06 -3.78 -1.32
CA ALA A 61 -14.04 -2.56 -0.52
C ALA A 61 -13.55 -2.81 0.93
N LEU A 62 -13.97 -3.92 1.55
CA LEU A 62 -13.47 -4.34 2.85
C LEU A 62 -11.97 -4.67 2.82
N GLY A 63 -11.51 -5.35 1.76
CA GLY A 63 -10.08 -5.61 1.55
C GLY A 63 -9.27 -4.32 1.45
N CYS A 64 -9.77 -3.34 0.71
CA CYS A 64 -9.16 -2.02 0.58
C CYS A 64 -9.10 -1.26 1.92
N ALA A 65 -10.17 -1.28 2.70
CA ALA A 65 -10.20 -0.65 4.02
C ALA A 65 -9.18 -1.28 4.98
N VAL A 66 -9.15 -2.62 5.05
CA VAL A 66 -8.20 -3.37 5.88
C VAL A 66 -6.77 -3.13 5.41
N GLY A 67 -6.51 -3.18 4.10
CA GLY A 67 -5.19 -2.92 3.53
C GLY A 67 -4.67 -1.53 3.88
N THR A 68 -5.53 -0.51 3.80
CA THR A 68 -5.18 0.85 4.20
C THR A 68 -4.84 0.94 5.69
N MET A 69 -5.69 0.38 6.57
CA MET A 69 -5.43 0.37 8.01
C MET A 69 -4.12 -0.35 8.35
N LEU A 70 -3.88 -1.52 7.75
CA LEU A 70 -2.68 -2.32 7.97
C LEU A 70 -1.43 -1.55 7.53
N THR A 71 -1.48 -0.91 6.36
CA THR A 71 -0.36 -0.17 5.81
C THR A 71 -0.04 1.05 6.67
N MET A 72 -1.06 1.82 7.08
CA MET A 72 -0.88 2.95 7.99
C MET A 72 -0.30 2.53 9.33
N TYR A 73 -0.75 1.40 9.87
CA TYR A 73 -0.20 0.84 11.11
C TYR A 73 1.29 0.44 10.95
N LEU A 74 1.65 -0.21 9.84
CA LEU A 74 3.04 -0.58 9.54
C LEU A 74 3.93 0.66 9.35
N PHE A 75 3.43 1.69 8.66
CA PHE A 75 4.16 2.95 8.49
C PHE A 75 4.42 3.64 9.83
N HIS A 76 3.39 3.75 10.67
CA HIS A 76 3.52 4.33 12.00
C HIS A 76 4.56 3.56 12.85
N TYR A 77 4.58 2.23 12.73
CA TYR A 77 5.54 1.39 13.43
C TYR A 77 6.97 1.56 12.89
N GLN A 78 7.15 1.65 11.56
CA GLN A 78 8.45 1.93 10.94
C GLN A 78 9.00 3.32 11.30
N GLU A 79 8.13 4.32 11.38
CA GLU A 79 8.50 5.68 11.74
C GLU A 79 8.96 5.77 13.21
N LYS A 80 8.25 5.11 14.13
CA LYS A 80 8.71 4.95 15.53
C LYS A 80 10.09 4.29 15.63
N ARG A 81 10.36 3.22 14.87
CA ARG A 81 11.69 2.58 14.88
C ARG A 81 12.78 3.50 14.32
N LYS A 82 12.48 4.28 13.28
CA LYS A 82 13.44 5.23 12.73
C LYS A 82 13.80 6.33 13.73
N MET A 83 12.84 6.86 14.48
CA MET A 83 13.11 7.86 15.52
C MET A 83 13.97 7.28 16.66
N LEU A 84 13.66 6.08 17.16
CA LEU A 84 14.45 5.40 18.20
C LEU A 84 15.88 5.08 17.75
N SER A 85 16.08 4.69 16.48
CA SER A 85 17.41 4.45 15.93
C SER A 85 18.22 5.73 15.76
N ILE A 86 17.58 6.88 15.49
CA ILE A 86 18.26 8.17 15.36
C ILE A 86 18.63 8.72 16.75
N GLU A 87 17.77 8.58 17.76
CA GLU A 87 18.08 8.95 19.16
C GLU A 87 19.24 8.14 19.73
N GLY A 88 19.33 6.83 19.44
CA GLY A 88 20.45 5.99 19.88
C GLY A 88 21.80 6.36 19.24
N VAL A 89 21.79 6.81 17.99
CA VAL A 89 23.01 7.29 17.30
C VAL A 89 23.38 8.70 17.77
N ALA A 90 22.40 9.57 18.00
CA ALA A 90 22.61 10.93 18.49
C ALA A 90 23.15 10.96 19.94
N THR A 91 22.72 10.03 20.79
CA THR A 91 23.27 9.87 22.14
C THR A 91 24.68 9.32 22.10
N THR A 92 24.98 8.30 21.29
CA THR A 92 26.35 7.75 21.15
C THR A 92 27.35 8.81 20.68
N LYS A 93 26.97 9.69 19.75
CA LYS A 93 27.86 10.76 19.24
C LYS A 93 28.08 11.92 20.23
N ARG A 94 27.35 11.97 21.34
CA ARG A 94 27.47 13.02 22.37
C ARG A 94 28.41 12.63 23.52
N TYR A 95 28.80 11.34 23.59
CA TYR A 95 29.66 10.77 24.63
C TYR A 95 31.03 10.30 24.10
N VAL A 96 31.34 10.58 22.83
CA VAL A 96 32.66 10.40 22.19
C VAL A 96 33.15 11.76 21.72
#